data_AF-A0A5A7NGB0-F1
#
_entry.id   AF-A0A5A7NGB0-F1
#
_cell.length_a   1.000
_cell.length_b   1.000
_cell.length_c   1.000
_cell.angle_alpha   90.00
_cell.angle_beta   90.00
_cell.angle_gamma   90.00
#
_symmetry.space_group_name_H-M   'P 1'
#
loop_
_entity.id
_entity.type
_entity.pdbx_description
1 polymer ?
#
loop_
_entity_poly.entity_id
_entity_poly.type
_entity_poly.pdbx_seq_one_letter_code
_entity_poly.pdbx_strand_id
1 'polypeptide(L)'
;MEQNARLLVTVLEDFGIEGKIVHVRPGPVVTLYELEPAPGVKSARVIGLADDIARSMSAISARVAVIPGRNAIGIELPNSLRETVPLREILASQNFDTSTAKLPLTLGKDIGGAPVIADLASMPHLLVAGTTGSGKSVGLNA
;
A
#
# COMPACT_ATOMS: atom_id res chain seq x y z
N MET A 1 -15.81 -2.62 -7.36
CA MET A 1 -14.75 -3.23 -6.52
C MET A 1 -14.87 -4.74 -6.43
N GLU A 2 -16.06 -5.31 -6.25
CA GLU A 2 -16.25 -6.78 -6.29
C GLU A 2 -15.74 -7.44 -7.58
N GLN A 3 -15.86 -6.76 -8.73
CA GLN A 3 -15.38 -7.27 -10.01
C GLN A 3 -13.86 -7.47 -10.04
N ASN A 4 -13.08 -6.53 -9.49
CA ASN A 4 -11.62 -6.66 -9.42
C ASN A 4 -11.20 -7.74 -8.43
N ALA A 5 -11.92 -7.89 -7.31
CA ALA A 5 -11.67 -8.97 -6.37
C ALA A 5 -11.92 -10.34 -7.01
N ARG A 6 -13.01 -10.50 -7.77
CA ARG A 6 -13.30 -11.73 -8.53
C ARG A 6 -12.24 -12.00 -9.59
N LEU A 7 -11.85 -10.99 -10.36
CA LEU A 7 -10.77 -11.11 -11.35
C LEU A 7 -9.46 -11.54 -10.69
N LEU A 8 -9.10 -10.94 -9.56
CA LEU A 8 -7.89 -11.30 -8.82
C LEU A 8 -7.91 -12.76 -8.36
N VAL A 9 -9.05 -13.27 -7.89
CA VAL A 9 -9.21 -14.70 -7.54
C VAL A 9 -8.96 -15.58 -8.77
N THR A 10 -9.60 -15.28 -9.90
CA THR A 10 -9.40 -16.04 -11.15
C THR A 10 -7.94 -16.02 -11.60
N VAL A 11 -7.29 -14.86 -11.55
CA VAL A 11 -5.85 -14.73 -11.88
C VAL A 11 -4.99 -15.58 -10.96
N LEU A 12 -5.27 -15.58 -9.65
CA LEU A 12 -4.53 -16.41 -8.69
C LEU A 12 -4.76 -17.91 -8.95
N GLU A 13 -5.98 -18.32 -9.28
CA GLU A 13 -6.33 -19.69 -9.66
C GLU A 13 -5.58 -20.15 -10.91
N ASP A 14 -5.44 -19.30 -11.93
CA ASP A 14 -4.67 -19.59 -13.15
C ASP A 14 -3.19 -19.87 -12.85
N PHE A 15 -2.64 -19.25 -11.80
CA PHE A 15 -1.28 -19.53 -11.32
C PHE A 15 -1.21 -20.69 -10.32
N GLY A 16 -2.32 -21.40 -10.09
CA GLY A 16 -2.45 -22.51 -9.15
C GLY A 16 -2.34 -22.07 -7.69
N ILE A 17 -2.76 -20.84 -7.37
CA ILE A 17 -2.89 -20.31 -6.02
C ILE A 17 -4.36 -20.35 -5.62
N GLU A 18 -4.72 -21.35 -4.84
CA GLU A 18 -6.05 -21.44 -4.25
C GLU A 18 -6.15 -20.59 -2.99
N GLY A 19 -7.30 -19.94 -2.80
CA GLY A 19 -7.58 -19.11 -1.64
C GLY A 19 -8.83 -18.26 -1.84
N LYS A 20 -9.10 -17.37 -0.89
CA LYS A 20 -10.24 -16.46 -0.94
C LYS A 20 -9.81 -15.05 -0.54
N ILE A 21 -10.43 -14.05 -1.16
CA ILE A 21 -10.28 -12.66 -0.72
C ILE A 21 -11.26 -12.43 0.44
N VAL A 22 -10.71 -12.20 1.64
CA VAL A 22 -11.52 -12.03 2.87
C VAL A 22 -11.89 -10.58 3.14
N HIS A 23 -11.04 -9.64 2.74
CA HIS A 23 -11.32 -8.21 2.85
C HIS A 23 -10.77 -7.46 1.65
N VAL A 24 -11.47 -6.38 1.32
CA VAL A 24 -11.03 -5.39 0.33
C VAL A 24 -11.05 -4.03 1.01
N ARG A 25 -9.88 -3.38 1.07
CA ARG A 25 -9.70 -2.09 1.72
C ARG A 25 -9.22 -1.07 0.69
N PRO A 26 -10.13 -0.28 0.11
CA PRO A 26 -9.73 0.77 -0.82
C PRO A 26 -9.05 1.92 -0.07
N GLY A 27 -7.91 2.35 -0.59
CA GLY A 27 -7.20 3.55 -0.18
C GLY A 27 -7.21 4.62 -1.26
N PRO A 28 -6.55 5.77 -1.03
CA PRO A 28 -6.50 6.88 -2.00
C PRO A 28 -5.72 6.54 -3.28
N VAL A 29 -4.66 5.73 -3.18
CA VAL A 29 -3.75 5.42 -4.30
C VAL A 29 -3.82 3.96 -4.73
N VAL A 30 -3.98 3.06 -3.76
CA VAL A 30 -4.01 1.60 -3.96
C VAL A 30 -5.22 1.01 -3.23
N THR A 31 -5.63 -0.18 -3.65
CA THR A 31 -6.58 -1.03 -2.92
C THR A 31 -5.83 -2.24 -2.39
N LEU A 32 -5.99 -2.53 -1.09
CA LEU A 32 -5.47 -3.73 -0.45
C LEU A 32 -6.51 -4.84 -0.50
N TYR A 33 -6.15 -5.95 -1.13
CA TYR A 33 -6.89 -7.20 -1.13
C TYR A 33 -6.23 -8.16 -0.15
N GLU A 34 -6.98 -8.64 0.83
CA GLU A 34 -6.48 -9.62 1.80
C GLU A 34 -6.82 -11.02 1.32
N LEU A 35 -5.81 -11.76 0.86
CA LEU A 35 -5.90 -13.15 0.47
C LEU A 35 -5.70 -14.05 1.69
N GLU A 36 -6.68 -14.88 2.01
CA GLU A 36 -6.50 -16.05 2.87
C GLU A 36 -6.18 -17.25 1.97
N PRO A 37 -4.92 -17.70 1.92
CA PRO A 37 -4.52 -18.78 1.03
C PRO A 37 -4.99 -20.15 1.54
N ALA A 38 -5.20 -21.09 0.63
CA ALA A 38 -5.51 -22.47 1.01
C ALA A 38 -4.35 -23.11 1.81
N PRO A 39 -4.63 -24.10 2.69
CA PRO A 39 -3.60 -24.82 3.42
C PRO A 39 -2.51 -25.39 2.50
N GLY A 40 -1.25 -25.18 2.87
CA GLY A 40 -0.10 -25.66 2.10
C GLY A 40 0.43 -24.69 1.03
N VAL A 41 -0.30 -23.63 0.71
CA VAL A 41 0.22 -22.54 -0.14
C VAL A 41 1.24 -21.72 0.64
N LYS A 42 2.49 -21.74 0.20
CA LYS A 42 3.58 -20.96 0.81
C LYS A 42 3.45 -19.47 0.44
N SER A 43 3.52 -18.57 1.41
CA SER A 43 3.47 -17.12 1.16
C SER A 43 4.53 -16.63 0.18
N ALA A 44 5.73 -17.22 0.22
CA ALA A 44 6.82 -16.91 -0.71
C ALA A 44 6.44 -17.14 -2.18
N ARG A 45 5.59 -18.13 -2.47
CA ARG A 45 5.11 -18.40 -3.84
C ARG A 45 4.23 -17.26 -4.33
N VAL A 46 3.29 -16.80 -3.51
CA VAL A 46 2.39 -15.69 -3.86
C VAL A 46 3.19 -14.39 -4.03
N ILE A 47 4.14 -14.13 -3.12
CA ILE A 47 5.04 -12.97 -3.20
C ILE A 47 5.86 -12.99 -4.50
N GLY A 48 6.37 -14.16 -4.89
CA GLY A 48 7.14 -14.32 -6.12
C GLY A 48 6.34 -14.12 -7.41
N LEU A 49 5.00 -14.11 -7.34
CA LEU A 49 4.11 -13.88 -8.49
C LEU A 49 3.68 -12.41 -8.64
N ALA A 50 4.25 -11.47 -7.88
CA ALA A 50 3.82 -10.07 -7.89
C ALA A 50 3.77 -9.46 -9.30
N ASP A 51 4.82 -9.65 -10.11
CA ASP A 51 4.88 -9.10 -11.47
C ASP A 51 3.87 -9.77 -12.42
N ASP A 52 3.65 -11.07 -12.29
CA ASP A 52 2.67 -11.82 -13.08
C ASP A 52 1.23 -11.47 -12.72
N ILE A 53 0.95 -11.25 -11.44
CA ILE A 53 -0.32 -10.71 -10.95
C ILE A 53 -0.53 -9.31 -11.54
N ALA A 54 0.47 -8.43 -11.46
CA ALA A 54 0.36 -7.08 -12.02
C ALA A 54 0.03 -7.10 -13.51
N ARG A 55 0.76 -7.92 -14.28
CA ARG A 55 0.53 -8.10 -15.73
C ARG A 55 -0.88 -8.60 -16.04
N SER A 56 -1.34 -9.63 -15.34
CA SER A 56 -2.65 -10.25 -15.58
C SER A 56 -3.81 -9.35 -15.14
N MET A 57 -3.59 -8.52 -14.11
CA MET A 57 -4.54 -7.51 -13.64
C MET A 57 -4.49 -6.20 -14.44
N SER A 58 -3.65 -6.10 -15.47
CA SER A 58 -3.40 -4.86 -16.22
C SER A 58 -2.99 -3.68 -15.31
N ALA A 59 -2.27 -3.98 -14.23
CA ALA A 59 -1.76 -3.01 -13.28
C ALA A 59 -0.30 -2.65 -13.60
N ILE A 60 0.10 -1.43 -13.27
CA ILE A 60 1.49 -0.97 -13.44
C ILE A 60 2.46 -1.77 -12.55
N SER A 61 2.00 -2.15 -11.35
CA SER A 61 2.74 -2.97 -10.41
C SER A 61 1.77 -3.60 -9.41
N ALA A 62 2.23 -4.61 -8.69
CA ALA A 62 1.56 -5.16 -7.53
C ALA A 62 2.57 -5.26 -6.38
N ARG A 63 2.14 -4.95 -5.16
CA ARG A 63 2.93 -5.23 -3.96
C ARG A 63 2.27 -6.36 -3.19
N VAL A 64 3.02 -7.42 -2.95
CA VAL A 64 2.54 -8.62 -2.26
C VAL A 64 3.37 -8.85 -1.01
N ALA A 65 2.73 -8.91 0.16
CA ALA A 65 3.43 -9.09 1.43
C ALA A 65 2.54 -9.82 2.46
N VAL A 66 3.15 -10.49 3.41
CA VAL A 66 2.41 -11.05 4.56
C VAL A 66 1.88 -9.94 5.45
N ILE A 67 0.69 -10.13 6.04
CA ILE A 67 0.12 -9.21 7.01
C ILE A 67 0.51 -9.67 8.42
N PRO A 68 1.32 -8.92 9.17
CA PRO A 68 1.74 -9.31 10.51
C PRO A 68 0.56 -9.58 11.44
N GLY A 69 0.62 -10.68 12.19
CA GLY A 69 -0.42 -11.05 13.15
C GLY A 69 -1.72 -11.60 12.54
N ARG A 70 -1.79 -11.81 11.22
CA ARG A 70 -2.98 -12.36 10.53
C ARG A 70 -2.58 -13.50 9.59
N ASN A 71 -3.45 -14.50 9.45
CA ASN A 71 -3.29 -15.56 8.45
C ASN A 71 -3.73 -15.07 7.06
N ALA A 72 -3.15 -13.97 6.59
CA ALA A 72 -3.52 -13.34 5.34
C ALA A 72 -2.30 -12.73 4.63
N ILE A 73 -2.35 -12.73 3.31
CA ILE A 73 -1.39 -12.09 2.41
C ILE A 73 -2.06 -10.85 1.83
N GLY A 74 -1.43 -9.70 1.99
CA GLY A 74 -1.86 -8.45 1.38
C GLY A 74 -1.38 -8.36 -0.06
N ILE A 75 -2.31 -8.13 -0.98
CA ILE A 75 -2.05 -7.80 -2.38
C ILE A 75 -2.53 -6.37 -2.61
N GLU A 76 -1.60 -5.46 -2.80
CA GLU A 76 -1.89 -4.05 -3.09
C GLU A 76 -1.83 -3.81 -4.60
N LEU A 77 -2.94 -3.35 -5.16
CA LEU A 77 -3.06 -2.98 -6.57
C LEU A 77 -3.38 -1.49 -6.70
N PRO A 78 -2.74 -0.76 -7.64
CA PRO A 78 -3.09 0.62 -7.92
C PRO A 78 -4.56 0.79 -8.30
N ASN A 79 -5.18 1.86 -7.80
CA ASN A 79 -6.51 2.24 -8.24
C ASN A 79 -6.46 2.75 -9.69
N SER A 80 -7.55 2.53 -10.43
CA SER A 80 -7.72 3.08 -11.78
C SER A 80 -7.73 4.62 -11.77
N LEU A 81 -8.29 5.21 -10.72
CA LEU A 81 -8.24 6.64 -10.43
C LEU A 81 -7.50 6.81 -9.10
N ARG A 82 -6.31 7.41 -9.16
CA ARG A 82 -5.51 7.71 -7.97
C ARG A 82 -5.82 9.12 -7.50
N GLU A 83 -6.03 9.27 -6.21
CA GLU A 83 -6.24 10.58 -5.62
C GLU A 83 -4.91 11.26 -5.33
N THR A 84 -4.80 12.53 -5.71
CA THR A 84 -3.70 13.37 -5.25
C THR A 84 -3.85 13.60 -3.76
N VAL A 85 -2.77 13.45 -3.00
CA VAL A 85 -2.73 13.76 -1.56
C VAL A 85 -2.12 15.16 -1.39
N PRO A 86 -2.94 16.21 -1.21
CA PRO A 86 -2.43 17.56 -1.10
C PRO A 86 -1.86 17.82 0.30
N LEU A 87 -0.70 18.48 0.38
CA LEU A 87 -0.04 18.82 1.64
C LEU A 87 -0.97 19.52 2.64
N ARG A 88 -1.77 20.48 2.16
CA ARG A 88 -2.74 21.22 2.99
C ARG A 88 -3.70 20.33 3.76
N GLU A 89 -4.06 19.16 3.24
CA GLU A 89 -5.00 18.26 3.91
C GLU A 89 -4.33 17.58 5.11
N ILE A 90 -3.03 17.29 5.01
CA ILE A 90 -2.25 16.72 6.11
C ILE A 90 -2.03 17.78 7.19
N LEU A 91 -1.66 19.00 6.79
CA LEU A 91 -1.45 20.11 7.72
C LEU A 91 -2.73 20.54 8.43
N ALA A 92 -3.89 20.42 7.78
CA ALA A 92 -5.19 20.70 8.39
C ALA A 92 -5.77 19.51 9.18
N SER A 93 -5.03 18.41 9.32
CA SER A 93 -5.50 17.23 10.04
C SER A 93 -5.37 17.41 11.56
N GLN A 94 -6.29 16.82 12.32
CA GLN A 94 -6.19 16.79 13.79
C GLN A 94 -4.89 16.12 14.27
N ASN A 95 -4.39 15.13 13.52
CA ASN A 95 -3.11 14.48 13.81
C ASN A 95 -1.95 15.47 13.80
N PHE A 96 -1.98 16.48 12.93
CA PHE A 96 -0.97 17.54 12.89
C PHE A 96 -1.17 18.55 14.00
N ASP A 97 -2.40 19.04 14.17
CA ASP A 97 -2.74 20.04 15.20
C ASP A 97 -2.44 19.54 16.63
N THR A 98 -2.64 18.24 16.90
CA THR A 98 -2.42 17.64 18.22
C THR A 98 -1.05 16.98 18.37
N SER A 99 -0.19 17.08 17.36
CA SER A 99 1.14 16.46 17.38
C SER A 99 2.03 17.09 18.45
N THR A 100 2.68 16.26 19.25
CA THR A 100 3.71 16.69 20.21
C THR A 100 5.13 16.63 19.63
N ALA A 101 5.25 16.39 18.32
CA ALA A 101 6.54 16.29 17.63
C ALA A 101 7.30 17.62 17.72
N LYS A 102 8.61 17.53 18.00
CA LYS A 102 9.46 18.75 18.06
C LYS A 102 9.86 19.22 16.67
N LEU A 103 10.05 18.30 15.74
CA LEU A 103 10.37 18.55 14.34
C LEU A 103 9.45 17.70 13.46
N PRO A 104 8.16 18.07 13.32
CA PRO A 104 7.21 17.29 12.55
C PRO A 104 7.57 17.24 11.07
N LEU A 105 7.50 16.04 10.49
CA LEU A 105 7.61 15.77 9.06
C LEU A 105 6.29 15.17 8.57
N THR A 106 5.63 15.83 7.62
CA THR A 106 4.42 15.33 6.97
C THR A 106 4.80 14.40 5.82
N LEU A 107 4.59 13.09 6.01
CA LEU A 107 5.04 12.08 5.03
C LEU A 107 3.99 11.75 3.97
N GLY A 108 2.72 12.09 4.22
CA GLY A 108 1.63 11.75 3.31
C GLY A 108 0.45 11.14 4.04
N LYS A 109 -0.19 10.19 3.35
CA LYS A 109 -1.20 9.30 3.89
C LYS A 109 -0.73 7.85 3.80
N ASP A 110 -1.16 7.02 4.73
CA ASP A 110 -0.96 5.58 4.62
C ASP A 110 -1.88 4.96 3.54
N ILE A 111 -1.78 3.65 3.36
CA ILE A 111 -2.62 2.92 2.39
C ILE A 111 -4.12 3.00 2.70
N GLY A 112 -4.51 3.32 3.95
CA GLY A 112 -5.89 3.51 4.36
C GLY A 112 -6.37 4.96 4.24
N GLY A 113 -5.48 5.90 3.89
CA GLY A 113 -5.77 7.32 3.78
C GLY A 113 -5.56 8.11 5.07
N ALA A 114 -5.07 7.49 6.15
CA ALA A 114 -4.80 8.20 7.40
C ALA A 114 -3.54 9.08 7.27
N PRO A 115 -3.56 10.33 7.76
CA PRO A 115 -2.39 11.20 7.75
C PRO A 115 -1.20 10.58 8.51
N VAL A 116 -0.01 10.63 7.91
CA VAL A 116 1.23 10.12 8.51
C VAL A 116 2.17 11.28 8.81
N ILE A 117 2.48 11.44 10.09
CA ILE A 117 3.36 12.49 10.61
C ILE A 117 4.43 11.83 11.45
N ALA A 118 5.69 12.16 11.14
CA ALA A 118 6.87 11.67 11.83
C ALA A 118 7.53 12.80 12.64
N ASP A 119 8.31 12.47 13.68
CA ASP A 119 9.14 13.45 14.40
C ASP A 119 10.61 13.22 14.06
N LEU A 120 11.22 14.16 13.32
CA LEU A 120 12.64 14.11 13.01
C LEU A 120 13.52 14.18 14.27
N ALA A 121 13.04 14.77 15.37
CA ALA A 121 13.81 14.77 16.62
C ALA A 121 13.95 13.36 17.23
N SER A 122 13.00 12.45 16.94
CA SER A 122 13.08 11.04 17.33
C SER A 122 13.90 10.19 16.37
N MET A 123 14.11 10.68 15.14
CA MET A 123 14.92 10.09 14.08
C MET A 123 16.11 11.02 13.81
N PRO A 124 17.16 11.02 14.65
CA PRO A 124 18.14 12.10 14.69
C PRO A 124 18.78 12.42 13.34
N HIS A 125 18.80 11.45 12.42
CA HIS A 125 19.12 11.64 11.01
C HIS A 125 18.16 10.83 10.11
N LEU A 126 17.91 11.33 8.90
CA LEU A 126 17.05 10.69 7.89
C LEU A 126 17.81 10.56 6.56
N LEU A 127 17.78 9.37 5.95
CA LEU A 127 18.27 9.13 4.60
C LEU A 127 17.09 9.05 3.62
N VAL A 128 17.11 9.86 2.55
CA VAL A 128 16.08 9.84 1.50
C VAL A 128 16.72 9.55 0.14
N ALA A 129 16.31 8.44 -0.49
CA ALA A 129 16.79 8.00 -1.80
C ALA A 129 15.62 7.67 -2.74
N GLY A 130 15.80 7.86 -4.04
CA GLY A 130 14.80 7.57 -5.06
C GLY A 130 15.29 7.94 -6.47
N THR A 131 14.75 7.27 -7.49
CA THR A 131 15.07 7.55 -8.91
C THR A 131 14.43 8.86 -9.37
N THR A 132 14.86 9.41 -10.52
CA THR A 132 14.23 10.59 -11.12
C THR A 132 12.74 10.34 -11.37
N GLY A 133 11.89 11.29 -10.99
CA GLY A 133 10.44 11.17 -11.13
C GLY A 133 9.72 10.40 -10.01
N SER A 134 10.44 9.81 -9.05
CA SER A 134 9.85 9.09 -7.91
C SER A 134 9.18 9.98 -6.85
N GLY A 135 9.33 11.31 -6.97
CA GLY A 135 8.75 12.28 -6.02
C GLY A 135 9.70 12.74 -4.91
N LYS A 136 10.98 12.32 -4.88
CA LYS A 136 11.95 12.71 -3.83
C LYS A 136 12.01 14.22 -3.57
N SER A 137 12.15 15.04 -4.61
CA SER A 137 12.25 16.50 -4.45
C SER A 137 10.96 17.12 -3.94
N VAL A 138 9.80 16.54 -4.27
CA VAL A 138 8.51 17.00 -3.74
C VAL A 138 8.40 16.62 -2.26
N GLY A 139 8.76 15.38 -1.89
CA GLY A 139 8.73 14.93 -0.50
C GLY A 139 9.70 15.66 0.43
N LEU A 140 10.81 16.21 -0.08
CA LEU A 140 11.72 17.06 0.71
C LEU A 140 11.20 18.49 0.93
N ASN A 141 10.30 18.97 0.07
CA ASN A 141 9.70 20.30 0.17
C ASN A 141 8.30 20.29 0.82
N ALA A 142 7.80 19.09 1.14
CA ALA A 142 6.50 18.89 1.76
C ALA A 142 6.50 19.36 3.22
#